data_AF-A0A2G9U6B4-F1
#
_entry.id   AF-A0A2G9U6B4-F1
#
_cell.length_a   1.000
_cell.length_b   1.000
_cell.length_c   1.000
_cell.angle_alpha   90.00
_cell.angle_beta   90.00
_cell.angle_gamma   90.00
#
_symmetry.space_group_name_H-M   'P 1'
#
loop_
_entity.id
_entity.type
_entity.pdbx_description
1 polymer ?
#
loop_
_entity_poly.entity_id
_entity_poly.type
_entity_poly.pdbx_seq_one_letter_code
_entity_poly.pdbx_strand_id
1 'polypeptide(L)' 'MPSLITDIIISMDDHYLYISNWIHGDVRQYDITDPENPRLNSQIFLGGSIHTESGVTIIEDEELTK' A
#
# COMPACT_ATOMS: atom_id res chain seq x y z
N MET A 1 -7.13 -9.28 -6.89
CA MET A 1 -5.93 -9.25 -7.77
C MET A 1 -4.71 -9.08 -6.88
N PRO A 2 -3.61 -9.83 -7.05
CA PRO A 2 -2.43 -9.65 -6.19
C PRO A 2 -1.78 -8.28 -6.44
N SER A 3 -1.23 -7.68 -5.38
CA SER A 3 -0.37 -6.51 -5.53
C SER A 3 0.91 -6.89 -6.28
N LEU A 4 1.46 -5.96 -7.06
CA LEU A 4 2.82 -6.05 -7.58
C LEU A 4 3.69 -5.05 -6.83
N ILE A 5 4.43 -5.53 -5.84
CA ILE A 5 5.40 -4.72 -5.12
C ILE A 5 6.64 -4.55 -6.00
N THR A 6 6.94 -3.32 -6.41
CA THR A 6 8.13 -3.03 -7.22
C THR A 6 9.29 -2.50 -6.39
N ASP A 7 8.98 -1.69 -5.38
CA ASP A 7 9.97 -0.94 -4.61
C ASP A 7 9.60 -0.95 -3.12
N ILE A 8 10.66 -0.98 -2.31
CA ILE A 8 10.61 -0.88 -0.86
C ILE A 8 11.66 0.12 -0.42
N ILE A 9 11.27 1.05 0.44
CA ILE A 9 12.18 2.03 1.05
C ILE A 9 11.85 2.19 2.54
N ILE A 10 12.89 2.42 3.34
CA ILE A 10 12.78 2.66 4.78
C ILE A 10 13.12 4.14 5.02
N SER A 11 12.39 4.79 5.93
CA SER A 11 12.70 6.16 6.34
C SER A 11 14.07 6.23 7.02
N MET A 12 14.73 7.39 6.94
CA MET A 12 16.08 7.54 7.51
C MET A 12 16.12 7.42 9.05
N ASP A 13 14.97 7.52 9.71
CA ASP A 13 14.82 7.36 11.15
C ASP A 13 14.34 5.95 11.56
N ASP A 14 14.30 5.01 10.61
CA ASP A 14 13.91 3.60 10.80
C ASP A 14 12.49 3.36 11.38
N HIS A 15 11.64 4.38 11.41
CA HIS A 15 10.26 4.25 11.91
C HIS A 15 9.24 3.85 10.85
N TYR A 16 9.53 4.04 9.56
CA TYR A 16 8.55 3.83 8.50
C TYR A 16 9.09 3.02 7.33
N LEU A 17 8.27 2.06 6.90
CA LEU A 17 8.44 1.27 5.69
C LEU A 17 7.44 1.73 4.64
N TYR A 18 7.91 2.06 3.43
CA TYR A 18 7.05 2.40 2.31
C TYR A 18 7.13 1.32 1.24
N ILE A 19 5.97 0.93 0.73
CA ILE A 19 5.80 -0.10 -0.28
C ILE A 19 5.06 0.50 -1.47
N SER A 20 5.63 0.33 -2.67
CA SER A 20 4.99 0.71 -3.94
C SER A 20 4.26 -0.50 -4.53
N ASN A 21 2.92 -0.48 -4.53
CA ASN A 21 2.07 -1.50 -5.13
C ASN A 21 1.64 -1.07 -6.54
N TRP A 22 2.47 -1.33 -7.54
CA TRP A 22 2.31 -0.72 -8.87
C TRP A 22 1.01 -1.11 -9.58
N ILE A 23 0.59 -2.38 -9.52
CA ILE A 23 -0.64 -2.85 -10.19
C ILE A 23 -1.90 -2.28 -9.53
N HIS A 24 -1.93 -2.28 -8.19
CA HIS A 24 -3.03 -1.70 -7.42
C HIS A 24 -3.06 -0.19 -7.62
N GLY A 25 -1.88 0.41 -7.70
CA GLY A 25 -1.68 1.85 -7.83
C GLY A 25 -1.83 2.55 -6.49
N ASP A 26 -1.29 1.96 -5.42
CA ASP A 26 -1.23 2.59 -4.11
C ASP A 26 0.17 2.52 -3.51
N VAL A 27 0.47 3.50 -2.66
CA VAL A 27 1.65 3.50 -1.81
C VAL A 27 1.18 3.34 -0.38
N ARG A 28 1.72 2.33 0.30
CA ARG A 28 1.43 2.06 1.71
C ARG A 28 2.62 2.47 2.56
N GLN A 29 2.33 3.11 3.67
CA GLN A 29 3.28 3.40 4.73
C GLN A 29 2.93 2.54 5.94
N TYR A 30 3.89 1.76 6.40
CA TYR A 30 3.80 1.00 7.63
C TYR A 30 4.69 1.65 8.69
N ASP A 31 4.16 1.80 9.90
CA ASP A 31 4.96 2.05 11.10
C ASP A 31 5.68 0.74 11.47
N ILE A 32 7.00 0.80 11.54
CA ILE A 32 7.92 -0.30 11.86
C ILE A 32 8.74 -0.01 13.12
N THR A 33 8.26 0.86 14.01
CA THR A 33 8.87 1.09 15.34
C THR A 33 9.00 -0.22 16.13
N ASP A 34 8.08 -1.18 15.91
CA ASP A 34 8.21 -2.59 16.28
C ASP A 34 8.29 -3.45 14.99
N PRO A 35 9.50 -3.83 14.54
CA PRO A 35 9.69 -4.55 13.28
C PRO A 35 9.03 -5.94 13.23
N GLU A 36 8.75 -6.55 14.38
CA GLU A 36 8.03 -7.84 14.44
C GLU A 36 6.53 -7.67 14.20
N ASN A 37 6.01 -6.45 14.41
CA ASN A 37 4.59 -6.14 14.25
C ASN A 37 4.36 -4.85 13.42
N PRO A 38 4.70 -4.85 12.11
CA PRO A 38 4.44 -3.70 11.23
C PRO A 38 2.96 -3.33 11.19
N ARG A 39 2.65 -2.03 11.30
CA ARG A 39 1.26 -1.53 11.32
C ARG A 39 1.02 -0.59 10.17
N LEU A 40 -0.05 -0.81 9.41
CA LEU A 40 -0.45 0.13 8.36
C LEU A 40 -0.77 1.49 8.98
N ASN A 41 0.04 2.50 8.66
CA ASN A 41 -0.08 3.86 9.18
C ASN A 41 -0.83 4.78 8.21
N SER A 42 -0.48 4.70 6.91
CA SER A 42 -1.16 5.47 5.87
C SER A 42 -1.15 4.75 4.53
N GLN A 43 -2.07 5.14 3.65
CA GLN A 43 -2.21 4.61 2.30
C GLN A 43 -2.70 5.73 1.40
N ILE A 44 -2.09 5.84 0.22
CA ILE A 44 -2.50 6.78 -0.82
C ILE A 44 -2.66 6.05 -2.14
N PHE A 45 -3.70 6.38 -2.90
CA PHE A 45 -3.93 5.84 -4.23
C PHE A 45 -3.41 6.83 -5.28
N LEU A 46 -2.63 6.31 -6.23
CA LEU A 46 -1.95 7.03 -7.29
C LEU A 46 -2.01 6.19 -8.57
N GLY A 47 -3.12 6.29 -9.32
CA GLY A 47 -3.32 5.55 -10.56
C GLY A 47 -3.48 4.05 -10.37
N GLY A 48 -3.02 3.24 -11.34
CA GLY A 48 -3.18 1.78 -11.30
C GLY A 48 -4.64 1.31 -11.45
N SER A 49 -4.88 0.04 -11.15
CA SER A 49 -6.17 -0.60 -11.46
C SER A 49 -7.25 -0.32 -10.42
N ILE A 50 -6.89 -0.08 -9.16
CA ILE A 50 -7.86 0.12 -8.07
C ILE A 50 -8.31 1.59 -7.98
N HIS A 51 -7.54 2.52 -8.55
CA HIS A 51 -7.91 3.93 -8.55
C HIS A 51 -9.22 4.20 -9.29
N THR A 52 -9.99 5.16 -8.79
CA THR A 52 -11.35 5.46 -9.25
C THR A 52 -11.44 5.84 -10.72
N GLU A 53 -10.36 6.37 -11.29
CA GLU A 53 -10.26 6.75 -12.70
C GLU A 53 -9.91 5.59 -13.66
N SER A 54 -9.62 4.40 -13.14
CA SER A 54 -9.21 3.25 -13.96
C SER A 54 -10.34 2.64 -14.79
N GLY A 55 -11.60 2.94 -14.44
CA GLY A 55 -12.79 2.33 -15.03
C GLY A 55 -13.01 0.87 -14.60
N VAL A 56 -12.21 0.34 -13.67
CA VAL A 56 -12.37 -1.00 -13.10
C VAL A 56 -13.33 -0.96 -11.92
N THR A 57 -14.32 -1.85 -11.91
CA THR A 57 -15.24 -2.00 -10.77
C THR A 57 -14.66 -2.98 -9.75
N ILE A 58 -14.46 -2.52 -8.52
CA ILE A 58 -14.05 -3.35 -7.39
C ILE A 58 -15.30 -4.03 -6.84
N ILE A 59 -15.32 -5.37 -6.86
CA ILE A 59 -16.46 -6.18 -6.36
C ILE A 59 -16.26 -6.53 -4.88
N GLU A 60 -15.02 -6.79 -4.48
CA GLU A 60 -14.62 -7.21 -3.14
C GLU A 60 -13.20 -6.70 -2.85
N ASP A 61 -12.99 -6.18 -1.65
CA ASP A 61 -11.69 -5.67 -1.18
C ASP A 61 -11.48 -6.07 0.29
N GLU A 62 -10.84 -7.22 0.50
CA GLU A 62 -10.50 -7.71 1.84
C GLU A 62 -9.48 -6.81 2.56
N GLU A 63 -8.71 -5.97 1.85
CA GLU A 63 -7.63 -5.17 2.43
C GLU A 63 -8.14 -3.85 3.04
N LEU A 64 -9.22 -3.28 2.48
CA LEU A 64 -9.88 -2.07 2.99
C LEU A 64 -11.08 -2.34 3.89
N THR A 65 -11.50 -3.61 4.02
CA THR A 65 -12.62 -3.96 4.89
C THR A 65 -12.14 -3.96 6.34
N LYS A 66 -12.57 -2.94 7.10
CA LYS A 66 -12.29 -2.76 8.53
C LYS A 66 -13.43 -3.28 9.40
#